data_AF-A0A3M2SWM2-F1
#
_entry.id   AF-A0A3M2SWM2-F1
#
_cell.length_a   1.000
_cell.length_b   1.000
_cell.length_c   1.000
_cell.angle_alpha   90.00
_cell.angle_beta   90.00
_cell.angle_gamma   90.00
#
_symmetry.space_group_name_H-M   'P 1'
#
loop_
_entity.id
_entity.type
_entity.pdbx_description
1 polymer ?
#
loop_
_entity_poly.entity_id
_entity_poly.type
_entity_poly.pdbx_seq_one_letter_code
_entity_poly.pdbx_strand_id
1 'polypeptide(L)'
;MSPSPTQIHNLELSDNETFPPLQNLSLSGYKIQSEEQVWRDKFPWQELRSLSLGVQDNPGFLELATGRLQGLTEFKITSYGSPNATEVTELDNFVSSFHNLESLTAKGTVPSLNAVAHHPNLRHLCLHAIEKPHVQRKTLDAKQIDDLNRLYPDLTSLEIDLDPDGTWPYDSIDSIAKGFKNLRQLSIHVGLGIARLRNEPIKPGAKDIFAFELTESTTKDFARHFFEYRGPSVLERITLETGEPLRWFPQWQPKYAELEDESAKTVVVYPPLRSGDEPRVNMEETSLVWIAREIELRIDYRFSDSGPPRLSRAPRII
;
A
#
# COMPACT_ATOMS: atom_id res chain seq x y z
N MET A 1 4.64 27.22 -20.62
CA MET A 1 5.96 26.57 -20.84
C MET A 1 6.00 25.37 -19.92
N SER A 2 5.92 24.15 -20.46
CA SER A 2 6.13 22.96 -19.65
C SER A 2 7.58 22.95 -19.16
N PRO A 3 7.86 22.68 -17.87
CA PRO A 3 9.24 22.58 -17.40
C PRO A 3 9.98 21.53 -18.24
N SER A 4 11.20 21.86 -18.65
CA SER A 4 12.12 20.94 -19.31
C SER A 4 12.22 19.68 -18.44
N PRO A 5 12.13 18.46 -19.01
CA PRO A 5 12.29 17.25 -18.21
C PRO A 5 13.66 17.27 -17.55
N THR A 6 13.70 17.19 -16.21
CA THR A 6 14.94 17.03 -15.46
C THR A 6 15.62 15.75 -15.94
N GLN A 7 16.75 15.88 -16.61
CA GLN A 7 17.52 14.75 -17.09
C GLN A 7 18.25 14.15 -15.88
N ILE A 8 17.90 12.91 -15.52
CA ILE A 8 18.62 12.15 -14.51
C ILE A 8 19.83 11.52 -15.22
N HIS A 9 21.03 11.89 -14.79
CA HIS A 9 22.28 11.30 -15.27
C HIS A 9 22.56 10.01 -14.53
N ASN A 10 23.28 9.09 -15.18
CA ASN A 10 23.74 7.87 -14.52
C ASN A 10 24.74 8.21 -13.41
N LEU A 11 24.71 7.43 -12.33
CA LEU A 11 25.69 7.47 -11.26
C LEU A 11 27.01 6.87 -11.73
N GLU A 12 28.04 7.70 -11.79
CA GLU A 12 29.41 7.29 -12.05
C GLU A 12 30.25 7.51 -10.79
N LEU A 13 30.82 6.43 -10.24
CA LEU A 13 31.74 6.49 -9.11
C LEU A 13 33.14 6.06 -9.59
N SER A 14 34.15 6.87 -9.32
CA SER A 14 35.56 6.51 -9.54
C SER A 14 35.97 5.33 -8.67
N ASP A 15 37.09 4.66 -8.99
CA ASP A 15 37.53 3.42 -8.31
C ASP A 15 37.68 3.56 -6.79
N ASN A 16 37.97 4.77 -6.30
CA ASN A 16 38.14 5.04 -4.87
C ASN A 16 36.86 5.51 -4.19
N GLU A 17 35.81 5.80 -4.95
CA GLU A 17 34.52 6.25 -4.42
C GLU A 17 33.60 5.05 -4.17
N THR A 18 32.99 5.03 -2.99
CA THR A 18 31.96 4.07 -2.61
C THR A 18 30.70 4.82 -2.22
N PHE A 19 29.57 4.11 -2.18
CA PHE A 19 28.39 4.68 -1.55
C PHE A 19 28.67 4.94 -0.05
N PRO A 20 28.09 6.00 0.54
CA PRO A 20 28.07 6.14 1.98
C PRO A 20 27.31 4.96 2.62
N PRO A 21 27.49 4.68 3.92
CA PRO A 21 26.79 3.62 4.62
C PRO A 21 25.31 3.97 4.79
N LEU A 22 24.52 3.74 3.75
CA LEU A 22 23.10 4.04 3.69
C LEU A 22 22.31 2.94 4.39
N GLN A 23 21.54 3.32 5.40
CA GLN A 23 20.62 2.41 6.09
C GLN A 23 19.23 2.37 5.45
N ASN A 24 18.86 3.42 4.71
CA ASN A 24 17.54 3.57 4.13
C ASN A 24 17.68 3.91 2.65
N LEU A 25 16.99 3.16 1.79
CA LEU A 25 17.03 3.34 0.34
C LEU A 25 15.61 3.33 -0.23
N SER A 26 15.30 4.32 -1.06
CA SER A 26 14.06 4.36 -1.83
C SER A 26 14.39 4.56 -3.31
N LEU A 27 13.89 3.66 -4.15
CA LEU A 27 14.16 3.64 -5.60
C LEU A 27 12.87 3.76 -6.41
N SER A 28 12.00 4.70 -6.06
CA SER A 28 10.78 4.96 -6.83
C SER A 28 11.11 5.56 -8.20
N GLY A 29 11.04 4.75 -9.27
CA GLY A 29 11.27 5.24 -10.65
C GLY A 29 12.71 5.34 -11.09
N TYR A 30 13.62 4.69 -10.35
CA TYR A 30 15.03 4.73 -10.64
C TYR A 30 15.49 3.47 -11.36
N LYS A 31 15.83 3.61 -12.65
CA LYS A 31 16.28 2.48 -13.46
C LYS A 31 17.77 2.22 -13.26
N ILE A 32 18.10 1.13 -12.57
CA ILE A 32 19.49 0.73 -12.27
C ILE A 32 20.23 0.05 -13.43
N GLN A 33 19.57 -0.25 -14.55
CA GLN A 33 20.12 -1.12 -15.61
C GLN A 33 21.46 -0.62 -16.19
N SER A 34 21.65 0.69 -16.30
CA SER A 34 22.91 1.29 -16.77
C SER A 34 24.02 1.30 -15.72
N GLU A 35 23.70 0.99 -14.47
CA GLU A 35 24.57 1.16 -13.29
C GLU A 35 24.75 -0.14 -12.51
N GLU A 36 24.27 -1.26 -13.03
CA GLU A 36 24.18 -2.53 -12.32
C GLU A 36 25.52 -2.92 -11.66
N GLN A 37 26.64 -2.69 -12.36
CA GLN A 37 27.98 -2.97 -11.84
C GLN A 37 28.34 -2.10 -10.63
N VAL A 38 28.01 -0.80 -10.66
CA VAL A 38 28.26 0.13 -9.54
C VAL A 38 27.47 -0.31 -8.31
N TRP A 39 26.20 -0.66 -8.48
CA TRP A 39 25.37 -1.19 -7.40
C TRP A 39 25.88 -2.54 -6.89
N ARG A 40 26.27 -3.45 -7.79
CA ARG A 40 26.77 -4.78 -7.42
C ARG A 40 28.04 -4.71 -6.57
N ASP A 41 28.99 -3.89 -7.00
CA ASP A 41 30.37 -3.95 -6.54
C ASP A 41 30.68 -2.92 -5.45
N LYS A 42 29.97 -1.76 -5.44
CA LYS A 42 30.29 -0.63 -4.56
C LYS A 42 29.23 -0.32 -3.51
N PHE A 43 28.01 -0.85 -3.64
CA PHE A 43 26.93 -0.56 -2.68
C PHE A 43 27.12 -1.37 -1.38
N PRO A 44 27.05 -0.75 -0.19
CA PRO A 44 27.21 -1.42 1.09
C PRO A 44 25.93 -2.16 1.52
N TRP A 45 25.59 -3.23 0.80
CA TRP A 45 24.35 -4.00 0.99
C TRP A 45 24.08 -4.43 2.45
N GLN A 46 25.14 -4.70 3.22
CA GLN A 46 25.03 -5.17 4.60
C GLN A 46 24.55 -4.09 5.60
N GLU A 47 24.71 -2.81 5.24
CA GLU A 47 24.30 -1.68 6.07
C GLU A 47 22.82 -1.34 5.90
N LEU A 48 22.18 -1.80 4.83
CA LEU A 48 20.81 -1.46 4.50
C LEU A 48 19.82 -2.14 5.46
N ARG A 49 18.97 -1.33 6.09
CA ARG A 49 17.93 -1.74 7.03
C ARG A 49 16.52 -1.56 6.47
N SER A 50 16.31 -0.53 5.66
CA SER A 50 15.03 -0.23 5.04
C SER A 50 15.16 -0.04 3.53
N LEU A 51 14.29 -0.72 2.78
CA LEU A 51 14.22 -0.65 1.33
C LEU A 51 12.77 -0.38 0.88
N SER A 52 12.59 0.64 0.05
CA SER A 52 11.32 0.95 -0.59
C SER A 52 11.44 0.94 -2.11
N LEU A 53 10.59 0.16 -2.78
CA LEU A 53 10.52 0.03 -4.24
C LEU A 53 9.15 0.43 -4.77
N GLY A 54 9.14 0.92 -6.01
CA GLY A 54 7.93 1.37 -6.68
C GLY A 54 7.51 2.78 -6.27
N VAL A 55 6.46 3.36 -6.82
CA VAL A 55 5.43 2.80 -7.70
C VAL A 55 5.93 2.32 -9.07
N GLN A 56 6.91 3.03 -9.62
CA GLN A 56 7.41 2.77 -10.96
C GLN A 56 8.32 1.53 -10.96
N ASP A 57 8.25 0.76 -12.04
CA ASP A 57 8.99 -0.48 -12.20
C ASP A 57 10.52 -0.25 -12.15
N ASN A 58 11.22 -1.19 -11.51
CA ASN A 58 12.67 -1.21 -11.34
C ASN A 58 13.22 -2.58 -11.80
N PRO A 59 13.16 -2.87 -13.10
CA PRO A 59 13.48 -4.18 -13.63
C PRO A 59 14.92 -4.57 -13.30
N GLY A 60 15.11 -5.80 -12.82
CA GLY A 60 16.42 -6.36 -12.44
C GLY A 60 16.94 -5.97 -11.05
N PHE A 61 16.29 -5.03 -10.34
CA PHE A 61 16.77 -4.65 -8.99
C PHE A 61 16.63 -5.78 -7.97
N LEU A 62 15.49 -6.49 -7.97
CA LEU A 62 15.26 -7.60 -7.05
C LEU A 62 16.29 -8.71 -7.28
N GLU A 63 16.55 -9.08 -8.54
CA GLU A 63 17.59 -10.04 -8.90
C GLU A 63 18.96 -9.61 -8.37
N LEU A 64 19.35 -8.36 -8.62
CA LEU A 64 20.63 -7.81 -8.17
C LEU A 64 20.81 -7.86 -6.64
N ALA A 65 19.75 -7.52 -5.91
CA ALA A 65 19.76 -7.38 -4.45
C ALA A 65 19.57 -8.72 -3.71
N THR A 66 19.05 -9.76 -4.39
CA THR A 66 18.77 -11.08 -3.81
C THR A 66 20.02 -11.68 -3.17
N GLY A 67 19.90 -12.12 -1.91
CA GLY A 67 20.98 -12.71 -1.12
C GLY A 67 21.98 -11.70 -0.52
N ARG A 68 21.93 -10.41 -0.89
CA ARG A 68 22.87 -9.39 -0.40
C ARG A 68 22.37 -8.64 0.84
N LEU A 69 21.05 -8.53 1.00
CA LEU A 69 20.38 -7.72 2.02
C LEU A 69 20.15 -8.46 3.35
N GLN A 70 21.20 -9.03 3.92
CA GLN A 70 21.08 -9.82 5.16
C GLN A 70 20.66 -8.96 6.37
N GLY A 71 20.89 -7.64 6.32
CA GLY A 71 20.56 -6.72 7.39
C GLY A 71 19.14 -6.13 7.34
N LEU A 72 18.35 -6.45 6.31
CA LEU A 72 17.08 -5.76 6.05
C LEU A 72 16.01 -6.11 7.08
N THR A 73 15.45 -5.08 7.72
CA THR A 73 14.38 -5.20 8.72
C THR A 73 13.05 -4.64 8.21
N GLU A 74 13.09 -3.74 7.24
CA GLU A 74 11.91 -3.13 6.63
C GLU A 74 11.97 -3.24 5.10
N PHE A 75 10.90 -3.76 4.51
CA PHE A 75 10.76 -3.81 3.07
C PHE A 75 9.38 -3.34 2.64
N LYS A 76 9.37 -2.38 1.71
CA LYS A 76 8.17 -1.87 1.05
C LYS A 76 8.29 -2.04 -0.46
N ILE A 77 7.27 -2.59 -1.07
CA ILE A 77 7.12 -2.65 -2.52
C ILE A 77 5.70 -2.22 -2.92
N THR A 78 5.61 -1.41 -3.98
CA THR A 78 4.34 -0.99 -4.56
C THR A 78 4.43 -1.12 -6.08
N SER A 79 3.57 -1.92 -6.69
CA SER A 79 3.59 -2.18 -8.14
C SER A 79 2.18 -2.13 -8.74
N TYR A 80 2.03 -1.53 -9.92
CA TYR A 80 0.70 -1.37 -10.56
C TYR A 80 0.51 -2.24 -11.80
N GLY A 81 1.60 -2.77 -12.36
CA GLY A 81 1.56 -3.71 -13.46
C GLY A 81 0.79 -4.98 -13.09
N SER A 82 0.31 -5.71 -14.10
CA SER A 82 -0.05 -7.12 -13.94
C SER A 82 1.24 -7.90 -13.79
N PRO A 83 1.57 -8.36 -12.57
CA PRO A 83 2.80 -9.09 -12.42
C PRO A 83 2.72 -10.32 -13.30
N ASN A 84 3.73 -10.48 -14.14
CA ASN A 84 3.93 -11.75 -14.81
C ASN A 84 4.44 -12.78 -13.77
N ALA A 85 4.39 -14.07 -14.12
CA ALA A 85 4.82 -15.13 -13.22
C ALA A 85 6.29 -14.98 -12.79
N THR A 86 7.14 -14.38 -13.64
CA THR A 86 8.55 -14.12 -13.35
C THR A 86 8.70 -13.08 -12.25
N GLU A 87 7.99 -11.96 -12.30
CA GLU A 87 8.05 -10.90 -11.28
C GLU A 87 7.62 -11.41 -9.89
N VAL A 88 6.59 -12.26 -9.83
CA VAL A 88 6.18 -12.90 -8.57
C VAL A 88 7.28 -13.83 -8.05
N THR A 89 7.90 -14.59 -8.94
CA THR A 89 9.00 -15.51 -8.60
C THR A 89 10.23 -14.76 -8.10
N GLU A 90 10.59 -13.64 -8.75
CA GLU A 90 11.69 -12.78 -8.32
C GLU A 90 11.43 -12.16 -6.95
N LEU A 91 10.21 -11.68 -6.70
CA LEU A 91 9.82 -11.17 -5.39
C LEU A 91 9.90 -12.25 -4.31
N ASP A 92 9.41 -13.45 -4.58
CA ASP A 92 9.48 -14.57 -3.64
C ASP A 92 10.93 -14.98 -3.34
N ASN A 93 11.77 -15.07 -4.37
CA ASN A 93 13.20 -15.38 -4.21
C ASN A 93 13.91 -14.30 -3.40
N PHE A 94 13.62 -13.03 -3.69
CA PHE A 94 14.17 -11.90 -2.97
C PHE A 94 13.80 -11.95 -1.48
N VAL A 95 12.50 -12.00 -1.16
CA VAL A 95 11.99 -12.04 0.22
C VAL A 95 12.54 -13.24 0.98
N SER A 96 12.60 -14.42 0.34
CA SER A 96 13.12 -15.65 0.98
C SER A 96 14.64 -15.66 1.16
N SER A 97 15.39 -14.72 0.59
CA SER A 97 16.86 -14.72 0.63
C SER A 97 17.47 -14.20 1.94
N PHE A 98 16.63 -13.75 2.87
CA PHE A 98 16.98 -13.28 4.22
C PHE A 98 15.81 -13.57 5.19
N HIS A 99 16.00 -13.36 6.49
CA HIS A 99 15.02 -13.79 7.53
C HIS A 99 14.76 -12.72 8.62
N ASN A 100 15.22 -11.49 8.41
CA ASN A 100 15.27 -10.45 9.45
C ASN A 100 14.16 -9.39 9.37
N LEU A 101 13.14 -9.56 8.50
CA LEU A 101 12.06 -8.59 8.42
C LEU A 101 11.26 -8.50 9.71
N GLU A 102 11.09 -7.27 10.17
CA GLU A 102 10.15 -6.86 11.20
C GLU A 102 8.92 -6.18 10.57
N SER A 103 9.08 -5.59 9.38
CA SER A 103 8.02 -4.91 8.64
C SER A 103 8.07 -5.26 7.14
N LEU A 104 6.95 -5.75 6.62
CA LEU A 104 6.73 -6.02 5.20
C LEU A 104 5.48 -5.30 4.71
N THR A 105 5.62 -4.47 3.69
CA THR A 105 4.50 -3.84 2.97
C THR A 105 4.58 -4.18 1.48
N ALA A 106 3.65 -4.98 0.99
CA ALA A 106 3.54 -5.33 -0.41
C ALA A 106 2.17 -4.91 -0.96
N LYS A 107 2.17 -3.90 -1.84
CA LYS A 107 0.99 -3.38 -2.52
C LYS A 107 1.05 -3.65 -4.02
N GLY A 108 -0.01 -4.22 -4.60
CA GLY A 108 -0.06 -4.68 -5.97
C GLY A 108 0.45 -6.10 -6.16
N THR A 109 1.76 -6.27 -6.35
CA THR A 109 2.41 -7.59 -6.38
C THR A 109 2.72 -8.02 -4.94
N VAL A 110 2.07 -9.09 -4.49
CA VAL A 110 2.25 -9.65 -3.15
C VAL A 110 3.11 -10.93 -3.21
N PRO A 111 4.06 -11.11 -2.28
CA PRO A 111 4.82 -12.36 -2.19
C PRO A 111 3.93 -13.52 -1.75
N SER A 112 4.35 -14.75 -2.01
CA SER A 112 3.69 -15.93 -1.46
C SER A 112 3.88 -16.02 0.05
N LEU A 113 2.91 -16.65 0.74
CA LEU A 113 3.01 -16.87 2.18
C LEU A 113 4.24 -17.71 2.58
N ASN A 114 4.71 -18.59 1.68
CA ASN A 114 5.94 -19.34 1.90
C ASN A 114 7.16 -18.42 1.97
N ALA A 115 7.23 -17.41 1.10
CA ALA A 115 8.30 -16.43 1.16
C ALA A 115 8.21 -15.61 2.46
N VAL A 116 7.02 -15.11 2.80
CA VAL A 116 6.81 -14.34 4.04
C VAL A 116 7.18 -15.18 5.28
N ALA A 117 6.87 -16.49 5.30
CA ALA A 117 7.15 -17.43 6.39
C ALA A 117 8.63 -17.53 6.81
N HIS A 118 9.56 -17.02 6.00
CA HIS A 118 10.97 -16.96 6.34
C HIS A 118 11.31 -15.90 7.41
N HIS A 119 10.36 -15.05 7.80
CA HIS A 119 10.60 -13.91 8.69
C HIS A 119 9.91 -14.05 10.06
N PRO A 120 10.50 -14.80 11.02
CA PRO A 120 9.84 -15.09 12.31
C PRO A 120 9.62 -13.87 13.20
N ASN A 121 10.32 -12.75 12.93
CA ASN A 121 10.26 -11.53 13.75
C ASN A 121 9.24 -10.50 13.23
N LEU A 122 8.39 -10.87 12.29
CA LEU A 122 7.47 -9.95 11.64
C LEU A 122 6.44 -9.39 12.62
N ARG A 123 6.39 -8.05 12.71
CA ARG A 123 5.47 -7.28 13.57
C ARG A 123 4.44 -6.48 12.78
N HIS A 124 4.79 -6.13 11.55
CA HIS A 124 3.95 -5.39 10.62
C HIS A 124 3.89 -6.13 9.29
N LEU A 125 2.69 -6.49 8.86
CA LEU A 125 2.45 -7.17 7.59
C LEU A 125 1.33 -6.47 6.82
N CYS A 126 1.64 -6.00 5.62
CA CYS A 126 0.68 -5.52 4.64
C CYS A 126 0.80 -6.36 3.36
N LEU A 127 -0.28 -7.06 3.00
CA LEU A 127 -0.43 -7.81 1.76
C LEU A 127 -1.71 -7.32 1.07
N HIS A 128 -1.55 -6.37 0.15
CA HIS A 128 -2.65 -5.77 -0.58
C HIS A 128 -2.44 -5.95 -2.09
N ALA A 129 -3.28 -6.75 -2.73
CA ALA A 129 -3.33 -6.91 -4.18
C ALA A 129 -4.36 -5.94 -4.78
N ILE A 130 -3.98 -5.30 -5.88
CA ILE A 130 -4.86 -4.35 -6.58
C ILE A 130 -5.88 -5.12 -7.40
N GLU A 131 -7.16 -4.76 -7.27
CA GLU A 131 -8.20 -5.33 -8.12
C GLU A 131 -8.04 -4.92 -9.58
N LYS A 132 -8.36 -5.87 -10.47
CA LYS A 132 -8.27 -5.69 -11.92
C LYS A 132 -9.48 -6.31 -12.61
N PRO A 133 -9.95 -5.73 -13.72
CA PRO A 133 -11.01 -6.33 -14.51
C PRO A 133 -10.62 -7.74 -14.94
N HIS A 134 -11.57 -8.66 -14.85
CA HIS A 134 -11.43 -10.06 -15.29
C HIS A 134 -10.37 -10.90 -14.57
N VAL A 135 -9.73 -10.36 -13.53
CA VAL A 135 -8.77 -11.08 -12.70
C VAL A 135 -9.29 -11.07 -11.28
N GLN A 136 -9.63 -12.25 -10.77
CA GLN A 136 -10.01 -12.40 -9.37
C GLN A 136 -8.83 -11.98 -8.50
N ARG A 137 -9.06 -11.04 -7.58
CA ARG A 137 -8.07 -10.64 -6.61
C ARG A 137 -7.76 -11.83 -5.68
N LYS A 138 -6.48 -12.02 -5.39
CA LYS A 138 -6.04 -13.08 -4.50
C LYS A 138 -6.18 -12.59 -3.07
N THR A 139 -7.04 -13.24 -2.30
CA THR A 139 -7.23 -13.00 -0.87
C THR A 139 -6.75 -14.20 -0.06
N LEU A 140 -6.64 -14.01 1.26
CA LEU A 140 -6.30 -15.10 2.18
C LEU A 140 -7.58 -15.80 2.64
N ASP A 141 -7.58 -17.13 2.55
CA ASP A 141 -8.63 -17.94 3.16
C ASP A 141 -8.44 -18.06 4.69
N ALA A 142 -9.47 -18.55 5.37
CA ALA A 142 -9.47 -18.78 6.81
C ALA A 142 -8.25 -19.59 7.31
N LYS A 143 -7.89 -20.67 6.59
CA LYS A 143 -6.78 -21.53 6.95
C LYS A 143 -5.45 -20.80 6.81
N GLN A 144 -5.27 -20.02 5.76
CA GLN A 144 -4.07 -19.20 5.54
C GLN A 144 -3.93 -18.12 6.62
N ILE A 145 -5.04 -17.52 7.05
CA ILE A 145 -5.07 -16.55 8.16
C ILE A 145 -4.67 -17.22 9.48
N ASP A 146 -5.17 -18.43 9.75
CA ASP A 146 -4.77 -19.21 10.92
C ASP A 146 -3.28 -19.59 10.86
N ASP A 147 -2.80 -19.99 9.68
CA ASP A 147 -1.39 -20.32 9.45
C ASP A 147 -0.52 -19.08 9.73
N LEU A 148 -0.91 -17.88 9.28
CA LEU A 148 -0.23 -16.61 9.60
C LEU A 148 -0.20 -16.31 11.09
N ASN A 149 -1.32 -16.46 11.79
CA ASN A 149 -1.41 -16.24 13.23
C ASN A 149 -0.45 -17.16 14.02
N ARG A 150 -0.29 -18.42 13.59
CA ARG A 150 0.66 -19.35 14.23
C ARG A 150 2.12 -18.97 13.95
N LEU A 151 2.41 -18.47 12.75
CA LEU A 151 3.77 -18.07 12.35
C LEU A 151 4.21 -16.78 13.04
N TYR A 152 3.29 -15.82 13.25
CA TYR A 152 3.61 -14.49 13.78
C TYR A 152 2.78 -14.16 15.03
N PRO A 153 3.06 -14.83 16.17
CA PRO A 153 2.31 -14.58 17.40
C PRO A 153 2.47 -13.13 17.93
N ASP A 154 3.56 -12.45 17.57
CA ASP A 154 3.88 -11.09 17.99
C ASP A 154 3.44 -10.01 16.98
N LEU A 155 2.66 -10.38 15.97
CA LEU A 155 2.16 -9.45 14.97
C LEU A 155 1.28 -8.37 15.63
N THR A 156 1.65 -7.10 15.43
CA THR A 156 0.96 -5.95 16.03
C THR A 156 0.14 -5.16 15.02
N SER A 157 0.47 -5.25 13.74
CA SER A 157 -0.24 -4.61 12.64
C SER A 157 -0.42 -5.58 11.48
N LEU A 158 -1.65 -5.73 11.01
CA LEU A 158 -2.02 -6.57 9.87
C LEU A 158 -2.86 -5.75 8.90
N GLU A 159 -2.47 -5.73 7.63
CA GLU A 159 -3.23 -5.15 6.53
C GLU A 159 -3.38 -6.21 5.43
N ILE A 160 -4.61 -6.59 5.12
CA ILE A 160 -4.92 -7.66 4.16
C ILE A 160 -6.15 -7.34 3.33
N ASP A 161 -6.32 -8.06 2.24
CA ASP A 161 -7.52 -7.99 1.41
C ASP A 161 -8.60 -8.97 1.88
N LEU A 162 -9.85 -8.50 1.84
CA LEU A 162 -11.03 -9.37 1.84
C LEU A 162 -11.90 -9.03 0.63
N ASP A 163 -12.40 -10.04 -0.08
CA ASP A 163 -13.30 -9.88 -1.21
C ASP A 163 -14.70 -10.37 -0.83
N PRO A 164 -15.62 -9.46 -0.49
CA PRO A 164 -17.02 -9.82 -0.30
C PRO A 164 -17.63 -10.16 -1.65
N ASP A 165 -18.04 -11.41 -1.84
CA ASP A 165 -18.86 -11.80 -2.99
C ASP A 165 -20.34 -11.58 -2.65
N GLY A 166 -20.74 -10.31 -2.59
CA GLY A 166 -22.09 -9.90 -2.18
C GLY A 166 -22.38 -9.99 -0.68
N THR A 167 -21.60 -10.77 0.08
CA THR A 167 -21.65 -10.86 1.54
C THR A 167 -20.24 -10.96 2.13
N TRP A 168 -20.10 -10.62 3.42
CA TRP A 168 -18.83 -10.72 4.12
C TRP A 168 -18.30 -12.17 4.16
N PRO A 169 -17.00 -12.40 3.94
CA PRO A 169 -16.38 -13.72 4.04
C PRO A 169 -16.19 -14.10 5.52
N TYR A 170 -17.28 -14.50 6.18
CA TYR A 170 -17.32 -14.70 7.63
C TYR A 170 -16.31 -15.71 8.16
N ASP A 171 -15.96 -16.75 7.42
CA ASP A 171 -14.93 -17.71 7.84
C ASP A 171 -13.54 -17.04 8.01
N SER A 172 -13.17 -16.15 7.09
CA SER A 172 -11.93 -15.38 7.18
C SER A 172 -11.99 -14.36 8.33
N ILE A 173 -13.13 -13.67 8.48
CA ILE A 173 -13.36 -12.70 9.57
C ILE A 173 -13.27 -13.38 10.93
N ASP A 174 -13.90 -14.54 11.10
CA ASP A 174 -13.84 -15.37 12.29
C ASP A 174 -12.41 -15.74 12.66
N SER A 175 -11.62 -16.12 11.65
CA SER A 175 -10.21 -16.52 11.84
C SER A 175 -9.37 -15.34 12.32
N ILE A 176 -9.56 -14.14 11.74
CA ILE A 176 -8.90 -12.91 12.19
C ILE A 176 -9.35 -12.54 13.62
N ALA A 177 -10.65 -12.62 13.89
CA ALA A 177 -11.24 -12.24 15.16
C ALA A 177 -10.73 -13.13 16.31
N LYS A 178 -10.68 -14.45 16.10
CA LYS A 178 -10.21 -15.45 17.07
C LYS A 178 -8.68 -15.46 17.21
N GLY A 179 -7.96 -15.05 16.16
CA GLY A 179 -6.50 -15.01 16.09
C GLY A 179 -5.86 -13.69 16.57
N PHE A 180 -4.54 -13.61 16.37
CA PHE A 180 -3.67 -12.43 16.56
C PHE A 180 -3.90 -11.70 17.87
N LYS A 181 -3.52 -12.34 18.98
CA LYS A 181 -3.74 -11.82 20.34
C LYS A 181 -3.02 -10.50 20.62
N ASN A 182 -1.90 -10.25 19.95
CA ASN A 182 -1.09 -9.04 20.09
C ASN A 182 -1.45 -7.96 19.06
N LEU A 183 -2.43 -8.20 18.19
CA LEU A 183 -2.83 -7.26 17.14
C LEU A 183 -3.43 -5.99 17.76
N ARG A 184 -2.81 -4.85 17.47
CA ARG A 184 -3.27 -3.51 17.86
C ARG A 184 -4.01 -2.82 16.72
N GLN A 185 -3.59 -3.09 15.49
CA GLN A 185 -4.16 -2.45 14.30
C GLN A 185 -4.46 -3.49 13.23
N LEU A 186 -5.68 -3.44 12.71
CA LEU A 186 -6.13 -4.24 11.58
C LEU A 186 -6.59 -3.29 10.48
N SER A 187 -6.07 -3.43 9.27
CA SER A 187 -6.61 -2.77 8.08
C SER A 187 -7.11 -3.83 7.10
N ILE A 188 -8.29 -3.62 6.54
CA ILE A 188 -8.91 -4.53 5.59
C ILE A 188 -9.25 -3.75 4.33
N HIS A 189 -8.62 -4.16 3.23
CA HIS A 189 -8.96 -3.69 1.89
C HIS A 189 -10.12 -4.51 1.33
N VAL A 190 -11.30 -3.92 1.37
CA VAL A 190 -12.56 -4.52 0.97
C VAL A 190 -12.74 -4.40 -0.53
N GLY A 191 -12.94 -5.54 -1.18
CA GLY A 191 -13.07 -5.60 -2.63
C GLY A 191 -14.35 -4.95 -3.12
N LEU A 192 -14.24 -4.09 -4.14
CA LEU A 192 -15.36 -3.51 -4.88
C LEU A 192 -15.96 -4.52 -5.86
N GLY A 193 -15.23 -5.58 -6.22
CA GLY A 193 -15.67 -6.55 -7.21
C GLY A 193 -15.36 -6.11 -8.64
N ILE A 194 -14.30 -5.34 -8.85
CA ILE A 194 -13.84 -4.82 -10.15
C ILE A 194 -13.58 -5.98 -11.14
N ALA A 195 -13.25 -7.18 -10.65
CA ALA A 195 -13.11 -8.38 -11.48
C ALA A 195 -14.36 -8.70 -12.33
N ARG A 196 -15.56 -8.26 -11.88
CA ARG A 196 -16.86 -8.50 -12.55
C ARG A 196 -17.20 -7.47 -13.62
N LEU A 197 -16.45 -6.38 -13.70
CA LEU A 197 -16.65 -5.39 -14.75
C LEU A 197 -16.57 -6.09 -16.10
N ARG A 198 -17.69 -6.09 -16.85
CA ARG A 198 -17.71 -6.58 -18.22
C ARG A 198 -16.99 -5.58 -19.12
N ASN A 199 -16.52 -6.03 -20.28
CA ASN A 199 -15.92 -5.16 -21.32
C ASN A 199 -16.87 -4.10 -21.90
N GLU A 200 -18.09 -3.98 -21.36
CA GLU A 200 -19.07 -3.01 -21.80
C GLU A 200 -18.67 -1.60 -21.34
N PRO A 201 -19.00 -0.56 -22.13
CA PRO A 201 -18.72 0.81 -21.74
C PRO A 201 -19.43 1.13 -20.42
N ILE A 202 -18.64 1.43 -19.41
CA ILE A 202 -19.10 1.91 -18.11
C ILE A 202 -19.83 3.23 -18.35
N LYS A 203 -21.14 3.28 -18.04
CA LYS A 203 -21.90 4.53 -18.10
C LYS A 203 -21.57 5.35 -16.84
N PRO A 204 -21.32 6.66 -16.96
CA PRO A 204 -21.15 7.53 -15.79
C PRO A 204 -22.33 7.42 -14.83
N GLY A 205 -22.07 7.30 -13.53
CA GLY A 205 -23.08 7.23 -12.47
C GLY A 205 -23.70 5.84 -12.24
N ALA A 206 -23.21 4.78 -12.89
CA ALA A 206 -23.68 3.42 -12.66
C ALA A 206 -23.05 2.81 -11.40
N LYS A 207 -23.52 3.24 -10.22
CA LYS A 207 -23.04 2.75 -8.91
C LYS A 207 -23.40 1.29 -8.62
N ASP A 208 -24.46 0.78 -9.26
CA ASP A 208 -24.91 -0.63 -9.14
C ASP A 208 -23.96 -1.64 -9.81
N ILE A 209 -22.81 -1.19 -10.33
CA ILE A 209 -21.86 -2.05 -11.03
C ILE A 209 -20.98 -2.85 -10.04
N PHE A 210 -20.73 -2.32 -8.84
CA PHE A 210 -19.88 -2.98 -7.85
C PHE A 210 -20.63 -4.09 -7.13
N ALA A 211 -19.90 -5.17 -6.81
CA ALA A 211 -20.48 -6.34 -6.16
C ALA A 211 -20.77 -6.11 -4.68
N PHE A 212 -20.09 -5.13 -4.10
CA PHE A 212 -20.17 -4.81 -2.68
C PHE A 212 -20.03 -3.31 -2.46
N GLU A 213 -20.81 -2.78 -1.51
CA GLU A 213 -20.69 -1.42 -1.05
C GLU A 213 -20.41 -1.38 0.45
N LEU A 214 -19.36 -0.64 0.83
CA LEU A 214 -19.10 -0.32 2.23
C LEU A 214 -20.06 0.79 2.68
N THR A 215 -21.10 0.41 3.41
CA THR A 215 -22.14 1.30 3.94
C THR A 215 -22.08 1.28 5.47
N GLU A 216 -22.80 2.18 6.14
CA GLU A 216 -22.93 2.13 7.60
C GLU A 216 -23.52 0.80 8.07
N SER A 217 -24.53 0.27 7.34
CA SER A 217 -25.18 -1.00 7.67
C SER A 217 -24.22 -2.18 7.52
N THR A 218 -23.54 -2.30 6.38
CA THR A 218 -22.59 -3.41 6.15
C THR A 218 -21.39 -3.33 7.09
N THR A 219 -20.97 -2.12 7.47
CA THR A 219 -19.89 -1.94 8.45
C THR A 219 -20.33 -2.31 9.87
N LYS A 220 -21.53 -1.90 10.30
CA LYS A 220 -22.07 -2.29 11.61
C LYS A 220 -22.26 -3.80 11.74
N ASP A 221 -22.71 -4.45 10.67
CA ASP A 221 -22.83 -5.90 10.57
C ASP A 221 -21.46 -6.59 10.74
N PHE A 222 -20.46 -6.16 9.97
CA PHE A 222 -19.07 -6.59 10.13
C PHE A 222 -18.57 -6.40 11.56
N ALA A 223 -18.75 -5.20 12.12
CA ALA A 223 -18.20 -4.85 13.42
C ALA A 223 -18.83 -5.71 14.52
N ARG A 224 -20.16 -5.87 14.51
CA ARG A 224 -20.88 -6.70 15.47
C ARG A 224 -20.37 -8.14 15.41
N HIS A 225 -20.33 -8.71 14.21
CA HIS A 225 -19.85 -10.08 14.01
C HIS A 225 -18.40 -10.24 14.48
N PHE A 226 -17.49 -9.36 14.05
CA PHE A 226 -16.09 -9.41 14.44
C PHE A 226 -15.92 -9.38 15.96
N PHE A 227 -16.60 -8.45 16.65
CA PHE A 227 -16.46 -8.30 18.09
C PHE A 227 -17.26 -9.30 18.93
N GLU A 228 -18.22 -10.03 18.34
CA GLU A 228 -18.85 -11.19 18.97
C GLU A 228 -17.83 -12.33 19.16
N TYR A 229 -16.95 -12.55 18.16
CA TYR A 229 -15.90 -13.56 18.22
C TYR A 229 -14.59 -13.03 18.83
N ARG A 230 -14.36 -11.71 18.79
CA ARG A 230 -13.20 -11.08 19.42
C ARG A 230 -13.39 -11.06 20.93
N GLY A 231 -12.74 -11.99 21.62
CA GLY A 231 -12.61 -11.94 23.08
C GLY A 231 -11.79 -10.72 23.57
N PRO A 232 -11.41 -10.67 24.86
CA PRO A 232 -10.55 -9.61 25.39
C PRO A 232 -9.29 -9.43 24.55
N SER A 233 -9.02 -8.20 24.12
CA SER A 233 -8.06 -7.92 23.06
C SER A 233 -7.39 -6.56 23.27
N VAL A 234 -6.13 -6.44 22.83
CA VAL A 234 -5.38 -5.17 22.76
C VAL A 234 -5.62 -4.38 21.47
N LEU A 235 -6.49 -4.89 20.60
CA LEU A 235 -6.90 -4.25 19.35
C LEU A 235 -7.49 -2.86 19.62
N GLU A 236 -6.88 -1.84 19.03
CA GLU A 236 -7.21 -0.45 19.25
C GLU A 236 -8.22 0.04 18.20
N ARG A 237 -8.08 -0.41 16.95
CA ARG A 237 -8.95 -0.05 15.83
C ARG A 237 -8.87 -1.05 14.68
N ILE A 238 -9.93 -1.08 13.88
CA ILE A 238 -10.01 -1.73 12.57
C ILE A 238 -10.29 -0.64 11.54
N THR A 239 -9.51 -0.58 10.47
CA THR A 239 -9.78 0.26 9.30
C THR A 239 -10.33 -0.62 8.19
N LEU A 240 -11.47 -0.23 7.61
CA LEU A 240 -12.03 -0.83 6.40
C LEU A 240 -11.85 0.17 5.26
N GLU A 241 -11.21 -0.25 4.18
CA GLU A 241 -10.90 0.61 3.04
C GLU A 241 -11.45 0.00 1.75
N THR A 242 -12.11 0.81 0.92
CA THR A 242 -12.47 0.45 -0.45
C THR A 242 -11.81 1.44 -1.41
N GLY A 243 -11.53 0.99 -2.64
CA GLY A 243 -11.07 1.86 -3.73
C GLY A 243 -9.77 2.61 -3.41
N GLU A 244 -8.65 1.90 -3.21
CA GLU A 244 -7.37 2.56 -2.95
C GLU A 244 -6.85 3.23 -4.26
N PRO A 245 -6.63 4.56 -4.28
CA PRO A 245 -6.16 5.29 -5.45
C PRO A 245 -4.65 5.13 -5.60
N LEU A 246 -4.21 3.88 -5.67
CA LEU A 246 -2.81 3.55 -5.81
C LEU A 246 -2.26 4.14 -7.12
N ARG A 247 -3.07 4.27 -8.17
CA ARG A 247 -2.68 4.75 -9.51
C ARG A 247 -2.42 6.26 -9.57
N TRP A 248 -1.32 6.70 -8.94
CA TRP A 248 -0.87 8.09 -8.83
C TRP A 248 -0.69 8.83 -10.16
N PHE A 249 -0.41 8.12 -11.25
CA PHE A 249 -0.12 8.74 -12.54
C PHE A 249 -1.36 8.74 -13.45
N PRO A 250 -1.91 9.92 -13.82
CA PRO A 250 -3.13 10.04 -14.62
C PRO A 250 -3.10 9.26 -15.94
N GLN A 251 -1.91 9.13 -16.56
CA GLN A 251 -1.75 8.39 -17.81
C GLN A 251 -1.96 6.87 -17.69
N TRP A 252 -2.03 6.34 -16.46
CA TRP A 252 -2.26 4.92 -16.18
C TRP A 252 -3.60 4.64 -15.50
N GLN A 253 -4.49 5.63 -15.45
CA GLN A 253 -5.84 5.43 -14.94
C GLN A 253 -6.63 4.55 -15.91
N PRO A 254 -7.08 3.35 -15.50
CA PRO A 254 -7.99 2.57 -16.31
C PRO A 254 -9.36 3.24 -16.34
N LYS A 255 -10.21 2.83 -17.29
CA LYS A 255 -11.54 3.41 -17.50
C LYS A 255 -12.47 3.36 -16.27
N TYR A 256 -12.20 2.48 -15.30
CA TYR A 256 -12.98 2.33 -14.08
C TYR A 256 -12.42 3.14 -12.89
N ALA A 257 -11.31 3.86 -13.06
CA ALA A 257 -10.67 4.61 -11.98
C ALA A 257 -11.61 5.66 -11.37
N GLU A 258 -12.37 6.40 -12.20
CA GLU A 258 -13.34 7.38 -11.71
C GLU A 258 -14.41 6.72 -10.81
N LEU A 259 -14.92 5.55 -11.19
CA LEU A 259 -15.89 4.82 -10.36
C LEU A 259 -15.29 4.25 -9.08
N GLU A 260 -14.05 3.78 -9.16
CA GLU A 260 -13.29 3.31 -8.00
C GLU A 260 -13.08 4.46 -7.01
N ASP A 261 -12.68 5.64 -7.49
CA ASP A 261 -12.51 6.86 -6.69
C ASP A 261 -13.85 7.32 -6.08
N GLU A 262 -14.95 7.29 -6.83
CA GLU A 262 -16.31 7.61 -6.32
C GLU A 262 -16.79 6.64 -5.24
N SER A 263 -16.25 5.42 -5.24
CA SER A 263 -16.60 4.35 -4.29
C SER A 263 -15.55 4.15 -3.20
N ALA A 264 -14.48 4.96 -3.22
CA ALA A 264 -13.44 4.93 -2.23
C ALA A 264 -13.97 5.41 -0.88
N LYS A 265 -13.82 4.58 0.15
CA LYS A 265 -14.29 4.87 1.50
C LYS A 265 -13.31 4.33 2.51
N THR A 266 -13.15 5.05 3.61
CA THR A 266 -12.33 4.64 4.74
C THR A 266 -13.21 4.69 5.98
N VAL A 267 -13.39 3.56 6.65
CA VAL A 267 -14.24 3.47 7.84
C VAL A 267 -13.40 2.95 8.98
N VAL A 268 -13.45 3.65 10.12
CA VAL A 268 -12.73 3.25 11.32
C VAL A 268 -13.70 2.67 12.32
N VAL A 269 -13.46 1.42 12.72
CA VAL A 269 -14.23 0.71 13.74
C VAL A 269 -13.39 0.58 15.01
N TYR A 270 -13.99 0.92 16.15
CA TYR A 270 -13.37 0.81 17.46
C TYR A 270 -14.01 -0.30 18.28
N PRO A 271 -13.24 -0.99 19.14
CA PRO A 271 -13.79 -1.98 20.06
C PRO A 271 -14.86 -1.36 20.98
N PRO A 272 -15.81 -2.19 21.46
CA PRO A 272 -16.78 -1.75 22.45
C PRO A 272 -16.07 -1.33 23.76
N LEU A 273 -16.55 -0.26 24.40
CA LEU A 273 -15.93 0.28 25.61
C LEU A 273 -16.16 -0.62 26.83
N ARG A 274 -17.29 -1.33 26.84
CA ARG A 274 -17.66 -2.28 27.88
C ARG A 274 -18.19 -3.56 27.25
N SER A 275 -18.13 -4.65 28.01
CA SER A 275 -18.74 -5.92 27.59
C SER A 275 -20.25 -5.72 27.39
N GLY A 276 -20.73 -6.08 26.19
CA GLY A 276 -22.13 -5.93 25.78
C GLY A 276 -22.48 -4.61 25.08
N ASP A 277 -21.57 -3.63 25.01
CA ASP A 277 -21.77 -2.43 24.20
C ASP A 277 -21.64 -2.75 22.70
N GLU A 278 -22.28 -1.95 21.85
CA GLU A 278 -22.04 -2.03 20.40
C GLU A 278 -20.67 -1.41 20.03
N PRO A 279 -19.97 -1.97 19.02
CA PRO A 279 -18.79 -1.34 18.45
C PRO A 279 -19.09 0.05 17.89
N ARG A 280 -18.13 0.97 18.02
CA ARG A 280 -18.28 2.33 17.49
C ARG A 280 -17.74 2.38 16.06
N VAL A 281 -18.53 2.90 15.14
CA VAL A 281 -18.17 3.05 13.73
C VAL A 281 -18.07 4.54 13.42
N ASN A 282 -16.92 4.97 12.87
CA ASN A 282 -16.73 6.31 12.34
C ASN A 282 -16.52 6.22 10.83
N MET A 283 -17.51 6.68 10.06
CA MET A 283 -17.42 6.75 8.61
C MET A 283 -16.61 8.01 8.26
N GLU A 284 -15.36 7.84 7.85
CA GLU A 284 -14.62 8.93 7.22
C GLU A 284 -14.99 8.90 5.74
N GLU A 285 -15.72 9.91 5.26
CA GLU A 285 -15.78 10.10 3.82
C GLU A 285 -14.37 10.44 3.36
N THR A 286 -13.76 9.53 2.60
CA THR A 286 -12.51 9.75 1.89
C THR A 286 -12.79 10.81 0.83
N SER A 287 -12.88 12.07 1.24
CA SER A 287 -13.00 13.18 0.32
C SER A 287 -11.64 13.32 -0.37
N LEU A 288 -11.41 12.52 -1.42
CA LEU A 288 -10.40 12.82 -2.44
C LEU A 288 -10.64 14.23 -3.01
N VAL A 289 -11.88 14.73 -2.94
CA VAL A 289 -12.25 16.13 -3.15
C VAL A 289 -11.48 17.10 -2.24
N TRP A 290 -11.19 16.75 -0.98
CA TRP A 290 -10.38 17.58 -0.08
C TRP A 290 -8.90 17.55 -0.44
N ILE A 291 -8.31 16.39 -0.71
CA ILE A 291 -6.89 16.30 -1.09
C ILE A 291 -6.65 16.95 -2.47
N ALA A 292 -7.55 16.76 -3.43
CA ALA A 292 -7.50 17.42 -4.73
C ALA A 292 -7.70 18.95 -4.59
N ARG A 293 -8.64 19.42 -3.75
CA ARG A 293 -8.76 20.86 -3.44
C ARG A 293 -7.53 21.43 -2.75
N GLU A 294 -6.93 20.72 -1.80
CA GLU A 294 -5.75 21.18 -1.07
C GLU A 294 -4.52 21.27 -2.00
N ILE A 295 -4.42 20.36 -2.98
CA ILE A 295 -3.39 20.36 -4.01
C ILE A 295 -3.66 21.45 -5.06
N GLU A 296 -4.90 21.62 -5.54
CA GLU A 296 -5.27 22.73 -6.44
C GLU A 296 -5.02 24.09 -5.79
N LEU A 297 -5.41 24.27 -4.52
CA LEU A 297 -5.15 25.50 -3.75
C LEU A 297 -3.66 25.75 -3.56
N ARG A 298 -2.84 24.71 -3.39
CA ARG A 298 -1.36 24.83 -3.29
C ARG A 298 -0.69 25.10 -4.63
N ILE A 299 -1.28 24.65 -5.74
CA ILE A 299 -0.81 24.96 -7.09
C ILE A 299 -1.16 26.42 -7.42
N ASP A 300 -2.39 26.87 -7.16
CA ASP A 300 -2.80 28.27 -7.38
C ASP A 300 -2.02 29.27 -6.51
N TYR A 301 -1.66 28.90 -5.28
CA TYR A 301 -0.82 29.75 -4.42
C TYR A 301 0.63 29.86 -4.91
N ARG A 302 1.15 28.87 -5.66
CA ARG A 302 2.50 28.94 -6.27
C ARG A 302 2.53 29.68 -7.61
N PHE A 303 1.37 29.91 -8.24
CA PHE A 303 1.27 30.63 -9.52
C PHE A 303 0.66 32.04 -9.41
N SER A 304 0.13 32.43 -8.24
CA SER A 304 -0.45 33.76 -8.02
C SER A 304 0.52 34.81 -7.43
N ASP A 305 1.74 34.43 -7.04
CA ASP A 305 2.72 35.38 -6.48
C ASP A 305 3.94 35.56 -7.40
N SER A 306 3.81 36.45 -8.39
CA SER A 306 4.95 37.04 -9.08
C SER A 306 4.70 38.51 -9.42
N GLY A 307 4.72 39.34 -8.38
CA GLY A 307 5.02 40.76 -8.52
C GLY A 307 5.95 41.19 -7.38
N PRO A 308 7.24 41.50 -7.62
CA PRO A 308 8.07 42.03 -6.56
C PRO A 308 7.48 43.38 -6.09
N PRO A 309 7.51 43.69 -4.78
CA PRO A 309 7.04 44.98 -4.31
C PRO A 309 7.91 46.08 -4.95
N ARG A 310 7.27 46.95 -5.74
CA ARG A 310 7.92 48.15 -6.27
C ARG A 310 8.32 49.03 -5.08
N LEU A 311 9.62 49.15 -4.86
CA LEU A 311 10.18 50.19 -4.02
C LEU A 311 9.78 51.56 -4.59
N SER A 312 8.81 52.18 -3.93
CA SER A 312 8.44 53.58 -4.12
C SER A 312 9.68 54.44 -3.88
N ARG A 313 10.19 55.07 -4.95
CA ARG A 313 11.18 56.14 -4.88
C ARG A 313 10.51 57.36 -4.25
N ALA A 314 11.02 57.78 -3.10
CA ALA A 314 10.75 59.10 -2.55
C ALA A 314 11.22 60.19 -3.54
N PRO A 315 10.43 61.25 -3.78
CA PRO A 315 10.94 62.43 -4.47
C PRO A 315 11.72 63.30 -3.47
N ARG A 316 13.00 63.53 -3.77
CA ARG A 316 13.74 64.70 -3.30
C ARG A 316 13.64 65.76 -4.38
N ILE A 317 13.06 66.93 -4.11
CA ILE A 317 13.52 68.24 -4.60
C ILE A 317 13.09 69.31 -3.58
N ILE A 318 14.11 70.02 -3.06
CA ILE A 318 14.21 71.40 -2.53
C ILE A 318 13.11 71.85 -1.55
#